data_AF-A0A523BYG4-F1
#
_entry.id   AF-A0A523BYG4-F1
#
_cell.length_a   1.000
_cell.length_b   1.000
_cell.length_c   1.000
_cell.angle_alpha   90.00
_cell.angle_beta   90.00
_cell.angle_gamma   90.00
#
_symmetry.space_group_name_H-M   'P 1'
#
loop_
_entity.id
_entity.type
_entity.pdbx_description
1 polymer ?
#
loop_
_entity_poly.entity_id
_entity_poly.type
_entity_poly.pdbx_seq_one_letter_code
_entity_poly.pdbx_strand_id
1 'polypeptide(L)'
;MKKSWLLALIVVVSLGVIGVGLAAWTETITIAGSVTTGDINPDFTSASTDDPGTTIDPGTDKNVGMTEVSFSADAATVTVTNAYPGYHSDVTLTVKNNGSVPIEITDYSIDSLPDEISLTSSDSGLVPGTVIGAGESKSGTFTQTVNDGAAESSNYTYGITITAEQWNHASL
;
A
#
# COMPACT_ATOMS: atom_id res chain seq x y z
N MET A 1 1.19 28.84 79.68
CA MET A 1 1.59 28.85 78.25
C MET A 1 3.03 28.36 77.97
N LYS A 2 3.75 27.68 78.89
CA LYS A 2 5.18 27.35 78.71
C LYS A 2 5.48 26.04 77.95
N LYS A 3 4.45 25.28 77.53
CA LYS A 3 4.59 23.96 76.85
C LYS A 3 3.90 23.89 75.48
N SER A 4 3.18 24.94 75.06
CA SER A 4 2.52 24.98 73.74
C SER A 4 3.51 24.97 72.58
N TRP A 5 4.74 25.40 72.81
CA TRP A 5 5.82 25.30 71.83
C TRP A 5 6.22 23.84 71.53
N LEU A 6 6.08 22.92 72.50
CA LEU A 6 6.32 21.48 72.25
C LEU A 6 5.29 20.89 71.30
N LEU A 7 4.03 21.31 71.40
CA LEU A 7 2.95 20.90 70.48
C LEU A 7 3.20 21.42 69.07
N ALA A 8 3.59 22.69 68.94
CA ALA A 8 3.97 23.26 67.65
C ALA A 8 5.18 22.53 67.04
N LEU A 9 6.18 22.17 67.86
CA LEU A 9 7.35 21.42 67.42
C LEU A 9 6.98 20.01 66.91
N ILE A 10 6.09 19.31 67.62
CA ILE A 10 5.61 17.98 67.21
C ILE A 10 4.90 18.06 65.86
N VAL A 11 4.02 19.04 65.65
CA VAL A 11 3.29 19.20 64.38
C VAL A 11 4.26 19.45 63.21
N VAL A 12 5.26 20.31 63.40
CA VAL A 12 6.29 20.58 62.38
C VAL A 12 7.09 19.32 62.04
N VAL A 13 7.50 18.55 63.05
CA VAL A 13 8.23 17.29 62.84
C VAL A 13 7.35 16.26 62.11
N SER A 14 6.08 16.12 62.48
CA SER A 14 5.14 15.21 61.83
C SER A 14 4.89 15.56 60.36
N LEU A 15 4.70 16.85 60.04
CA LEU A 15 4.56 17.33 58.66
C LEU A 15 5.83 17.08 57.84
N GLY A 16 7.02 17.23 58.45
CA GLY A 16 8.30 16.91 57.82
C GLY A 16 8.43 15.43 57.45
N VAL A 17 8.05 14.52 58.34
CA VAL A 17 8.09 13.06 58.07
C VAL A 17 7.13 12.65 56.96
N ILE A 18 5.93 13.24 56.91
CA ILE A 18 4.96 12.99 55.84
C ILE A 18 5.50 13.50 54.50
N GLY A 19 6.10 14.69 54.45
CA GLY A 19 6.72 15.22 53.23
C GLY A 19 7.84 14.34 52.68
N VAL A 20 8.70 13.81 53.55
CA VAL A 20 9.75 12.85 53.18
C VAL A 20 9.16 11.54 52.67
N GLY A 21 8.11 11.02 53.32
CA GLY A 21 7.42 9.81 52.90
C GLY A 21 6.75 9.94 51.52
N LEU A 22 6.11 11.09 51.25
CA LEU A 22 5.48 11.38 49.96
C LEU A 22 6.53 11.51 48.84
N ALA A 23 7.66 12.17 49.10
CA ALA A 23 8.76 12.27 48.15
C ALA A 23 9.42 10.90 47.89
N ALA A 24 9.56 10.05 48.92
CA ALA A 24 10.13 8.71 48.79
C ALA A 24 9.20 7.71 48.09
N TRP A 25 7.89 7.95 48.03
CA TRP A 25 6.93 7.09 47.33
C TRP A 25 6.81 7.40 45.84
N THR A 26 7.45 8.48 45.37
CA THR A 26 7.43 8.87 43.96
C THR A 26 8.66 8.29 43.26
N GLU A 27 8.58 7.02 42.84
CA GLU A 27 9.64 6.38 42.07
C GLU A 27 9.32 6.42 40.56
N THR A 28 10.31 6.80 39.75
CA THR A 28 10.20 6.70 38.30
C THR A 28 10.54 5.27 37.87
N ILE A 29 9.52 4.47 37.54
CA ILE A 29 9.74 3.18 36.86
C ILE A 29 10.23 3.49 35.45
N THR A 30 11.49 3.16 35.18
CA THR A 30 12.09 3.26 33.85
C THR A 30 11.97 1.91 33.16
N ILE A 31 11.02 1.80 32.22
CA ILE A 31 10.91 0.61 31.37
C ILE A 31 11.83 0.84 30.16
N ALA A 32 12.99 0.19 30.16
CA ALA A 32 13.83 0.11 28.97
C ALA A 32 13.32 -1.02 28.09
N GLY A 33 12.74 -0.69 26.95
CA GLY A 33 12.32 -1.63 25.91
C GLY A 33 12.90 -1.23 24.57
N SER A 34 13.27 -2.22 23.75
CA SER A 34 13.55 -2.03 22.33
C SER A 34 12.29 -2.35 21.54
N VAL A 35 11.89 -1.46 20.65
CA VAL A 35 10.80 -1.73 19.70
C VAL A 35 11.44 -2.00 18.34
N THR A 36 11.22 -3.20 17.81
CA THR A 36 11.54 -3.54 16.42
C THR A 36 10.25 -3.43 15.62
N THR A 37 10.19 -2.50 14.68
CA THR A 37 9.08 -2.41 13.72
C THR A 37 9.33 -3.38 12.57
N GLY A 38 8.24 -3.84 11.95
CA GLY A 38 8.35 -4.58 10.69
C GLY A 38 8.60 -3.65 9.51
N ASP A 39 8.91 -4.25 8.37
CA ASP A 39 9.20 -3.56 7.11
C ASP A 39 8.07 -3.81 6.11
N ILE A 40 7.67 -2.78 5.39
CA ILE A 40 6.70 -2.81 4.29
C ILE A 40 7.49 -2.90 2.99
N ASN A 41 7.23 -3.91 2.16
CA ASN A 41 7.92 -4.05 0.87
C ASN A 41 7.03 -4.75 -0.19
N PRO A 42 6.03 -4.04 -0.76
CA PRO A 42 5.26 -4.51 -1.91
C PRO A 42 6.07 -4.40 -3.20
N ASP A 43 6.32 -5.52 -3.86
CA ASP A 43 7.03 -5.55 -5.14
C ASP A 43 6.18 -6.22 -6.23
N PHE A 44 6.17 -5.69 -7.46
CA PHE A 44 5.70 -6.44 -8.60
C PHE A 44 6.64 -7.61 -8.89
N THR A 45 6.06 -8.78 -9.11
CA THR A 45 6.80 -10.04 -9.35
C THR A 45 6.46 -10.70 -10.67
N SER A 46 5.33 -10.34 -11.27
CA SER A 46 4.98 -10.75 -12.62
C SER A 46 4.07 -9.72 -13.28
N ALA A 47 4.17 -9.64 -14.60
CA ALA A 47 3.22 -8.94 -15.45
C ALA A 47 2.97 -9.77 -16.72
N SER A 48 1.73 -9.81 -17.18
CA SER A 48 1.35 -10.49 -18.42
C SER A 48 0.18 -9.79 -19.11
N THR A 49 0.00 -10.09 -20.38
CA THR A 49 -1.08 -9.59 -21.24
C THR A 49 -1.74 -10.77 -21.95
N ASP A 50 -3.03 -10.67 -22.23
CA ASP A 50 -3.75 -11.66 -23.04
C ASP A 50 -3.52 -11.50 -24.54
N ASP A 51 -3.00 -10.34 -24.97
CA ASP A 51 -2.70 -10.05 -26.37
C ASP A 51 -1.27 -9.51 -26.58
N PRO A 52 -0.25 -10.39 -26.62
CA PRO A 52 1.14 -10.01 -26.88
C PRO A 52 1.46 -9.81 -28.37
N GLY A 53 0.46 -9.74 -29.26
CA GLY A 53 0.64 -9.57 -30.71
C GLY A 53 0.96 -10.87 -31.48
N THR A 54 0.94 -12.01 -30.79
CA THR A 54 1.11 -13.35 -31.43
C THR A 54 -0.21 -14.09 -31.63
N THR A 55 -1.30 -13.53 -31.13
CA THR A 55 -2.66 -14.10 -31.08
C THR A 55 -3.65 -13.19 -31.78
N ILE A 56 -4.85 -13.67 -32.05
CA ILE A 56 -5.94 -12.81 -32.58
C ILE A 56 -6.32 -11.80 -31.50
N ASP A 57 -6.51 -10.54 -31.87
CA ASP A 57 -6.88 -9.46 -30.96
C ASP A 57 -8.19 -9.85 -30.23
N PRO A 58 -8.29 -9.60 -28.92
CA PRO A 58 -9.46 -9.94 -28.13
C PRO A 58 -10.77 -9.46 -28.74
N GLY A 59 -11.74 -10.37 -28.87
CA GLY A 59 -13.06 -10.07 -29.41
C GLY A 59 -13.14 -9.86 -30.94
N THR A 60 -12.07 -10.14 -31.69
CA THR A 60 -12.04 -9.94 -33.15
C THR A 60 -11.63 -11.21 -33.93
N ASP A 61 -11.52 -11.07 -35.26
CA ASP A 61 -10.97 -12.07 -36.19
C ASP A 61 -9.61 -11.66 -36.80
N LYS A 62 -9.01 -10.56 -36.32
CA LYS A 62 -7.75 -10.00 -36.82
C LYS A 62 -6.69 -10.00 -35.72
N ASN A 63 -5.43 -10.09 -36.13
CA ASN A 63 -4.27 -9.81 -35.29
C ASN A 63 -3.58 -8.57 -35.86
N VAL A 64 -3.90 -7.40 -35.33
CA VAL A 64 -3.28 -6.14 -35.77
C VAL A 64 -2.84 -5.28 -34.59
N GLY A 65 -3.55 -5.31 -33.46
CA GLY A 65 -3.12 -4.65 -32.23
C GLY A 65 -2.16 -5.53 -31.44
N MET A 66 -1.46 -4.93 -30.49
CA MET A 66 -0.79 -5.69 -29.44
C MET A 66 -0.59 -4.85 -28.19
N THR A 67 -0.53 -5.52 -27.05
CA THR A 67 -0.12 -4.95 -25.78
C THR A 67 1.15 -5.63 -25.30
N GLU A 68 2.09 -4.86 -24.81
CA GLU A 68 3.27 -5.32 -24.07
C GLU A 68 3.25 -4.74 -22.67
N VAL A 69 3.68 -5.54 -21.69
CA VAL A 69 3.86 -5.08 -20.32
C VAL A 69 5.27 -5.44 -19.84
N SER A 70 5.95 -4.44 -19.30
CA SER A 70 7.23 -4.59 -18.60
C SER A 70 7.08 -4.10 -17.17
N PHE A 71 7.91 -4.58 -16.24
CA PHE A 71 7.81 -4.15 -14.85
C PHE A 71 9.18 -4.12 -14.16
N SER A 72 9.22 -3.29 -13.13
CA SER A 72 10.24 -3.23 -12.08
C SER A 72 9.56 -3.57 -10.75
N ALA A 73 10.29 -3.56 -9.63
CA ALA A 73 9.69 -3.78 -8.31
C ALA A 73 8.57 -2.77 -8.01
N ASP A 74 8.78 -1.49 -8.34
CA ASP A 74 7.89 -0.39 -7.91
C ASP A 74 6.84 0.01 -8.95
N ALA A 75 7.06 -0.31 -10.23
CA ALA A 75 6.23 0.16 -11.33
C ALA A 75 6.13 -0.84 -12.48
N ALA A 76 4.93 -0.94 -13.06
CA ALA A 76 4.69 -1.60 -14.35
C ALA A 76 4.48 -0.56 -15.44
N THR A 77 4.94 -0.84 -16.66
CA THR A 77 4.75 0.00 -17.85
C THR A 77 4.05 -0.81 -18.92
N VAL A 78 2.90 -0.31 -19.37
CA VAL A 78 2.09 -0.91 -20.43
C VAL A 78 2.30 -0.11 -21.71
N THR A 79 2.53 -0.81 -22.82
CA THR A 79 2.64 -0.23 -24.17
C THR A 79 1.65 -0.93 -25.09
N VAL A 80 0.73 -0.16 -25.66
CA VAL A 80 -0.22 -0.62 -26.67
C VAL A 80 0.26 -0.14 -28.02
N THR A 81 0.41 -1.04 -29.00
CA THR A 81 0.96 -0.76 -30.33
C THR A 81 -0.05 -1.09 -31.42
N ASN A 82 -0.07 -0.25 -32.47
CA ASN A 82 -0.94 -0.38 -33.63
C ASN A 82 -2.43 -0.52 -33.26
N ALA A 83 -2.83 0.21 -32.23
CA ALA A 83 -4.17 0.15 -31.69
C ALA A 83 -5.18 0.89 -32.59
N TYR A 84 -6.45 0.51 -32.46
CA TYR A 84 -7.58 1.07 -33.21
C TYR A 84 -8.77 1.27 -32.27
N PRO A 85 -9.74 2.15 -32.62
CA PRO A 85 -10.97 2.30 -31.87
C PRO A 85 -11.65 0.97 -31.54
N GLY A 86 -11.90 0.72 -30.25
CA GLY A 86 -12.49 -0.51 -29.74
C GLY A 86 -11.51 -1.64 -29.46
N TYR A 87 -10.21 -1.48 -29.77
CA TYR A 87 -9.18 -2.41 -29.32
C TYR A 87 -9.15 -2.47 -27.79
N HIS A 88 -9.08 -3.67 -27.25
CA HIS A 88 -9.00 -3.90 -25.82
C HIS A 88 -8.15 -5.14 -25.54
N SER A 89 -7.56 -5.18 -24.36
CA SER A 89 -6.77 -6.30 -23.87
C SER A 89 -6.64 -6.21 -22.36
N ASP A 90 -6.33 -7.33 -21.73
CA ASP A 90 -6.20 -7.49 -20.28
C ASP A 90 -4.73 -7.53 -19.87
N VAL A 91 -4.34 -6.64 -18.96
CA VAL A 91 -3.03 -6.66 -18.29
C VAL A 91 -3.20 -7.20 -16.88
N THR A 92 -2.53 -8.32 -16.60
CA THR A 92 -2.50 -8.93 -15.26
C THR A 92 -1.17 -8.66 -14.58
N LEU A 93 -1.22 -8.06 -13.39
CA LEU A 93 -0.06 -7.78 -12.54
C LEU A 93 -0.12 -8.62 -11.26
N THR A 94 1.03 -9.01 -10.73
CA THR A 94 1.12 -9.68 -9.42
C THR A 94 2.04 -8.88 -8.49
N VAL A 95 1.50 -8.48 -7.34
CA VAL A 95 2.25 -7.86 -6.24
C VAL A 95 2.52 -8.89 -5.17
N LYS A 96 3.75 -8.95 -4.70
CA LYS A 96 4.17 -9.76 -3.55
C LYS A 96 4.58 -8.84 -2.41
N ASN A 97 4.10 -9.13 -1.20
CA ASN A 97 4.62 -8.50 0.00
C ASN A 97 5.90 -9.23 0.44
N ASN A 98 7.07 -8.67 0.11
CA ASN A 98 8.37 -9.14 0.57
C ASN A 98 8.74 -8.57 1.96
N GLY A 99 7.84 -7.79 2.58
CA GLY A 99 8.00 -7.24 3.92
C GLY A 99 7.78 -8.28 5.03
N SER A 100 7.94 -7.84 6.27
CA SER A 100 7.80 -8.69 7.46
C SER A 100 6.46 -8.53 8.18
N VAL A 101 5.61 -7.62 7.74
CA VAL A 101 4.25 -7.38 8.26
C VAL A 101 3.21 -7.40 7.15
N PRO A 102 1.95 -7.75 7.45
CA PRO A 102 0.86 -7.64 6.48
C PRO A 102 0.69 -6.21 5.99
N ILE A 103 0.33 -6.07 4.72
CA ILE A 103 0.07 -4.78 4.08
C ILE A 103 -1.35 -4.74 3.54
N GLU A 104 -1.92 -3.55 3.43
CA GLU A 104 -3.19 -3.27 2.75
C GLU A 104 -2.90 -2.34 1.56
N ILE A 105 -3.38 -2.72 0.37
CA ILE A 105 -3.36 -1.83 -0.79
C ILE A 105 -4.30 -0.66 -0.47
N THR A 106 -3.78 0.56 -0.56
CA THR A 106 -4.54 1.79 -0.30
C THR A 106 -4.96 2.47 -1.59
N ASP A 107 -4.14 2.38 -2.64
CA ASP A 107 -4.41 2.98 -3.94
C ASP A 107 -3.58 2.35 -5.07
N TYR A 108 -3.96 2.64 -6.31
CA TYR A 108 -3.12 2.46 -7.49
C TYR A 108 -3.05 3.79 -8.26
N SER A 109 -1.85 4.19 -8.69
CA SER A 109 -1.69 5.37 -9.54
C SER A 109 -1.41 4.97 -10.97
N ILE A 110 -2.03 5.69 -11.90
CA ILE A 110 -1.79 5.56 -13.33
C ILE A 110 -1.04 6.80 -13.81
N ASP A 111 0.18 6.60 -14.30
CA ASP A 111 1.04 7.67 -14.75
C ASP A 111 0.95 7.82 -16.27
N SER A 112 0.78 9.07 -16.72
CA SER A 112 0.76 9.44 -18.15
C SER A 112 -0.30 8.68 -18.97
N LEU A 113 -1.49 8.43 -18.41
CA LEU A 113 -2.59 7.80 -19.14
C LEU A 113 -3.00 8.67 -20.34
N PRO A 114 -2.91 8.17 -21.59
CA PRO A 114 -3.38 8.91 -22.76
C PRO A 114 -4.91 9.05 -22.74
N ASP A 115 -5.43 10.16 -23.25
CA ASP A 115 -6.88 10.44 -23.29
C ASP A 115 -7.65 9.38 -24.12
N GLU A 116 -6.97 8.68 -25.01
CA GLU A 116 -7.49 7.61 -25.86
C GLU A 116 -7.68 6.27 -25.12
N ILE A 117 -7.09 6.11 -23.93
CA ILE A 117 -7.16 4.87 -23.15
C ILE A 117 -8.08 5.04 -21.94
N SER A 118 -9.06 4.14 -21.83
CA SER A 118 -9.81 3.91 -20.59
C SER A 118 -9.37 2.61 -19.93
N LEU A 119 -9.30 2.60 -18.60
CA LEU A 119 -8.96 1.43 -17.79
C LEU A 119 -10.14 1.00 -16.94
N THR A 120 -10.44 -0.29 -16.92
CA THR A 120 -11.39 -0.91 -16.00
C THR A 120 -10.73 -2.08 -15.29
N SER A 121 -10.75 -2.08 -13.96
CA SER A 121 -10.28 -3.22 -13.17
C SER A 121 -11.27 -4.39 -13.30
N SER A 122 -10.83 -5.50 -13.88
CA SER A 122 -11.61 -6.71 -14.14
C SER A 122 -11.42 -7.79 -13.06
N ASP A 123 -10.29 -7.78 -12.34
CA ASP A 123 -10.06 -8.63 -11.16
C ASP A 123 -9.60 -7.81 -9.94
N SER A 124 -10.28 -8.07 -8.82
CA SER A 124 -10.26 -7.32 -7.56
C SER A 124 -9.02 -7.50 -6.69
N GLY A 125 -8.02 -8.29 -7.08
CA GLY A 125 -6.90 -8.59 -6.17
C GLY A 125 -5.87 -7.46 -5.99
N LEU A 126 -5.93 -6.38 -6.78
CA LEU A 126 -5.08 -5.19 -6.63
C LEU A 126 -5.91 -3.91 -6.47
N VAL A 127 -6.96 -3.95 -5.63
CA VAL A 127 -7.82 -2.80 -5.33
C VAL A 127 -7.65 -2.32 -3.88
N PRO A 128 -7.98 -1.04 -3.59
CA PRO A 128 -7.99 -0.53 -2.23
C PRO A 128 -8.76 -1.44 -1.27
N GLY A 129 -8.17 -1.72 -0.10
CA GLY A 129 -8.73 -2.64 0.89
C GLY A 129 -8.20 -4.07 0.82
N THR A 130 -7.42 -4.41 -0.21
CA THR A 130 -6.86 -5.77 -0.33
C THR A 130 -5.70 -5.96 0.61
N VAL A 131 -5.82 -6.93 1.52
CA VAL A 131 -4.75 -7.31 2.45
C VAL A 131 -3.87 -8.40 1.84
N ILE A 132 -2.54 -8.21 1.93
CA ILE A 132 -1.52 -9.18 1.51
C ILE A 132 -0.65 -9.53 2.73
N GLY A 133 -0.68 -10.78 3.15
CA GLY A 133 0.16 -11.27 4.25
C GLY A 133 1.66 -11.19 3.92
N ALA A 134 2.52 -11.21 4.94
CA ALA A 134 3.96 -11.24 4.76
C ALA A 134 4.39 -12.49 3.96
N GLY A 135 5.11 -12.29 2.86
CA GLY A 135 5.53 -13.33 1.93
C GLY A 135 4.47 -13.77 0.91
N GLU A 136 3.23 -13.30 1.02
CA GLU A 136 2.13 -13.66 0.11
C GLU A 136 2.08 -12.77 -1.13
N SER A 137 1.29 -13.19 -2.12
CA SER A 137 1.09 -12.45 -3.37
C SER A 137 -0.38 -12.34 -3.74
N LYS A 138 -0.74 -11.25 -4.40
CA LYS A 138 -2.04 -11.04 -5.03
C LYS A 138 -1.86 -10.58 -6.46
N SER A 139 -2.75 -11.04 -7.33
CA SER A 139 -2.81 -10.63 -8.73
C SER A 139 -4.07 -9.83 -8.98
N GLY A 140 -3.99 -8.88 -9.90
CA GLY A 140 -5.13 -8.08 -10.34
C GLY A 140 -5.02 -7.81 -11.82
N THR A 141 -6.18 -7.67 -12.46
CA THR A 141 -6.28 -7.49 -13.91
C THR A 141 -6.92 -6.15 -14.22
N PHE A 142 -6.30 -5.43 -15.13
CA PHE A 142 -6.79 -4.17 -15.69
C PHE A 142 -7.07 -4.41 -17.18
N THR A 143 -8.30 -4.16 -17.59
CA THR A 143 -8.68 -4.15 -19.00
C THR A 143 -8.50 -2.73 -19.52
N GLN A 144 -7.61 -2.54 -20.50
CA GLN A 144 -7.54 -1.30 -21.26
C GLN A 144 -8.47 -1.36 -22.47
N THR A 145 -9.04 -0.22 -22.81
CA THR A 145 -9.85 -0.07 -24.02
C THR A 145 -9.49 1.25 -24.70
N VAL A 146 -9.25 1.16 -26.01
CA VAL A 146 -8.98 2.32 -26.87
C VAL A 146 -10.30 2.91 -27.32
N ASN A 147 -10.52 4.19 -27.05
CA ASN A 147 -11.76 4.87 -27.40
C ASN A 147 -11.80 5.35 -28.85
N ASP A 148 -12.97 5.82 -29.27
CA ASP A 148 -13.25 6.27 -30.64
C ASP A 148 -12.47 7.54 -31.06
N GLY A 149 -11.81 8.22 -30.12
CA GLY A 149 -10.94 9.36 -30.40
C GLY A 149 -9.57 8.98 -30.98
N ALA A 150 -9.19 7.71 -30.86
CA ALA A 150 -7.91 7.22 -31.38
C ALA A 150 -7.87 7.20 -32.91
N ALA A 151 -6.78 7.70 -33.49
CA ALA A 151 -6.46 7.39 -34.87
C ALA A 151 -6.07 5.90 -35.00
N GLU A 152 -6.44 5.25 -36.09
CA GLU A 152 -5.99 3.89 -36.39
C GLU A 152 -4.45 3.83 -36.44
N SER A 153 -3.90 2.69 -36.04
CA SER A 153 -2.45 2.43 -36.01
C SER A 153 -1.65 3.33 -35.07
N SER A 154 -2.25 3.71 -33.94
CA SER A 154 -1.60 4.54 -32.92
C SER A 154 -0.97 3.70 -31.81
N ASN A 155 0.03 4.30 -31.12
CA ASN A 155 0.72 3.68 -30.00
C ASN A 155 0.52 4.50 -28.73
N TYR A 156 0.34 3.83 -27.60
CA TYR A 156 0.05 4.42 -26.30
C TYR A 156 0.89 3.77 -25.21
N THR A 157 1.38 4.56 -24.24
CA THR A 157 2.17 4.04 -23.12
C THR A 157 1.72 4.72 -21.84
N TYR A 158 1.59 3.93 -20.76
CA TYR A 158 1.28 4.44 -19.43
C TYR A 158 1.92 3.56 -18.34
N GLY A 159 2.08 4.13 -17.15
CA GLY A 159 2.62 3.45 -15.97
C GLY A 159 1.53 3.06 -14.99
N ILE A 160 1.74 1.98 -14.24
CA ILE A 160 0.91 1.56 -13.10
C ILE A 160 1.82 1.39 -11.88
N THR A 161 1.43 1.99 -10.77
CA THR A 161 2.08 1.81 -9.46
C THR A 161 1.05 1.41 -8.41
N ILE A 162 1.48 0.69 -7.38
CA ILE A 162 0.63 0.27 -6.25
C ILE A 162 1.13 0.95 -4.98
N THR A 163 0.22 1.56 -4.25
CA THR A 163 0.49 2.10 -2.91
C THR A 163 -0.09 1.16 -1.87
N ALA A 164 0.70 0.80 -0.87
CA ALA A 164 0.26 -0.02 0.24
C ALA A 164 0.84 0.47 1.57
N GLU A 165 0.09 0.25 2.63
CA GLU A 165 0.46 0.60 4.01
C GLU A 165 0.42 -0.64 4.91
N GLN A 166 1.01 -0.56 6.10
CA GLN A 166 0.93 -1.66 7.06
C GLN A 166 -0.52 -1.85 7.50
N TRP A 167 -1.01 -3.07 7.37
CA TRP A 167 -2.34 -3.43 7.88
C TRP A 167 -2.27 -3.75 9.37
N ASN A 168 -3.01 -2.98 10.17
CA ASN A 168 -3.15 -3.21 11.60
C ASN A 168 -4.55 -3.74 11.91
N HIS A 169 -4.65 -5.01 12.35
CA HIS A 169 -5.92 -5.54 12.85
C HIS A 169 -6.24 -4.91 14.21
N ALA A 170 -7.15 -3.94 14.24
CA ALA A 170 -7.71 -3.46 15.49
C ALA A 170 -8.74 -4.46 16.02
N SER A 171 -8.30 -5.48 16.77
CA SER A 171 -9.20 -6.24 17.63
C SER A 171 -9.51 -5.40 18.86
N LEU A 172 -10.69 -4.77 18.88
CA LEU A 172 -11.29 -4.15 20.06
C LEU A 172 -11.72 -5.20 21.09
#